data_AF-M6W1W3-F1
#
_entry.id   AF-M6W1W3-F1
#
_cell.length_a   1.000
_cell.length_b   1.000
_cell.length_c   1.000
_cell.angle_alpha   90.00
_cell.angle_beta   90.00
_cell.angle_gamma   90.00
#
_symmetry.space_group_name_H-M   'P 1'
#
loop_
_entity.id
_entity.type
_entity.pdbx_description
1 polymer ?
#
loop_
_entity_poly.entity_id
_entity_poly.type
_entity_poly.pdbx_seq_one_letter_code
_entity_poly.pdbx_strand_id
1 'polypeptide(L)'
;MQSIPEKIFKKISKEGFYKILKLLGFKRKGNRFCLMNDEYGKVVDLQKSQWNSTDLLSFTINIGFFFSEYWRGFFYEKEKSEVPSFPRIEECFLTKRLGELRNSNDIWYDIDFNSDTDFMINQVYENLNLYILPYLNRFVSKKSLLEILEKEDFHLRPYALLIIYGEIGEMEKFQTEYLKLRNGLKTTNSLVQLEKYATRYKRKI
;
A
#
# COMPACT_ATOMS: atom_id res chain seq x y z
N MET A 1 7.11 -31.67 -3.47
CA MET A 1 8.49 -31.09 -3.45
C MET A 1 8.38 -29.64 -3.92
N GLN A 2 9.10 -28.70 -3.31
CA GLN A 2 9.06 -27.28 -3.74
C GLN A 2 9.78 -27.11 -5.09
N SER A 3 9.16 -26.42 -6.06
CA SER A 3 9.74 -26.18 -7.39
C SER A 3 10.99 -25.31 -7.33
N ILE A 4 11.82 -25.36 -8.38
CA ILE A 4 13.04 -24.54 -8.48
C ILE A 4 12.69 -23.04 -8.44
N PRO A 5 11.71 -22.52 -9.22
CA PRO A 5 11.32 -21.10 -9.14
C PRO A 5 10.89 -20.66 -7.75
N GLU A 6 10.16 -21.51 -7.03
CA GLU A 6 9.73 -21.20 -5.66
C GLU A 6 10.91 -21.16 -4.68
N LYS A 7 11.94 -22.00 -4.87
CA LYS A 7 13.17 -21.94 -4.06
C LYS A 7 13.94 -20.64 -4.32
N ILE A 8 14.08 -20.25 -5.59
CA ILE A 8 14.73 -19.00 -6.01
C ILE A 8 13.96 -17.80 -5.42
N PHE A 9 12.64 -17.75 -5.57
CA PHE A 9 11.80 -16.69 -4.99
C PHE A 9 12.00 -16.54 -3.48
N LYS A 10 12.05 -17.65 -2.73
CA LYS A 10 12.31 -17.61 -1.29
C LYS A 10 13.70 -17.06 -0.98
N LYS A 11 14.72 -17.38 -1.78
CA LYS A 11 16.08 -16.83 -1.62
C LYS A 11 16.06 -15.32 -1.90
N ILE A 12 15.43 -14.86 -2.98
CA ILE A 12 15.24 -13.43 -3.30
C ILE A 12 14.53 -12.69 -2.16
N SER A 13 13.39 -13.20 -1.71
CA SER A 13 12.61 -12.62 -0.61
C SER A 13 13.40 -12.55 0.71
N LYS A 14 14.26 -13.53 0.98
CA LYS A 14 15.08 -13.57 2.19
C LYS A 14 16.26 -12.60 2.11
N GLU A 15 17.04 -12.72 1.05
CA GLU A 15 18.33 -12.04 0.90
C GLU A 15 18.16 -10.59 0.41
N GLY A 16 17.26 -10.36 -0.56
CA GLY A 16 17.00 -9.03 -1.12
C GLY A 16 16.03 -8.16 -0.32
N PHE A 17 15.20 -8.74 0.55
CA PHE A 17 14.24 -7.99 1.37
C PHE A 17 14.35 -8.24 2.86
N TYR A 18 14.10 -9.48 3.31
CA TYR A 18 13.89 -9.74 4.74
C TYR A 18 15.09 -9.35 5.61
N LYS A 19 16.31 -9.68 5.18
CA LYS A 19 17.53 -9.33 5.95
C LYS A 19 17.65 -7.82 6.20
N ILE A 20 17.26 -6.98 5.25
CA ILE A 20 17.37 -5.52 5.34
C ILE A 20 16.17 -4.96 6.11
N LEU A 21 14.96 -5.30 5.67
CA LEU A 21 13.73 -4.77 6.25
C LEU A 21 13.57 -5.15 7.73
N LYS A 22 14.03 -6.34 8.14
CA LYS A 22 14.02 -6.74 9.56
C LYS A 22 14.86 -5.80 10.43
N LEU A 23 16.03 -5.37 9.96
CA LEU A 23 16.90 -4.45 10.70
C LEU A 23 16.26 -3.06 10.85
N LEU A 24 15.38 -2.69 9.91
CA LEU A 24 14.57 -1.47 9.95
C LEU A 24 13.26 -1.63 10.73
N GLY A 25 13.07 -2.76 11.43
CA GLY A 25 11.91 -3.00 12.28
C GLY A 25 10.67 -3.57 11.58
N PHE A 26 10.73 -3.87 10.27
CA PHE A 26 9.60 -4.49 9.59
C PHE A 26 9.39 -5.93 10.09
N LYS A 27 8.13 -6.24 10.39
CA LYS A 27 7.66 -7.60 10.65
C LYS A 27 7.25 -8.26 9.34
N ARG A 28 7.36 -9.59 9.24
CA ARG A 28 7.05 -10.35 8.02
C ARG A 28 5.88 -11.30 8.25
N LYS A 29 4.94 -11.37 7.30
CA LYS A 29 3.90 -12.40 7.20
C LYS A 29 3.78 -12.86 5.74
N GLY A 30 4.21 -14.08 5.45
CA GLY A 30 4.29 -14.59 4.08
C GLY A 30 5.25 -13.75 3.22
N ASN A 31 4.71 -13.13 2.18
CA ASN A 31 5.45 -12.27 1.24
C ASN A 31 5.39 -10.79 1.56
N ARG A 32 4.70 -10.43 2.64
CA ARG A 32 4.47 -9.06 3.03
C ARG A 32 5.30 -8.69 4.24
N PHE A 33 5.79 -7.46 4.21
CA PHE A 33 6.59 -6.82 5.24
C PHE A 33 5.85 -5.57 5.70
N CYS A 34 5.58 -5.47 7.00
CA CYS A 34 4.87 -4.33 7.57
C CYS A 34 5.68 -3.69 8.69
N LEU A 35 5.82 -2.37 8.64
CA LEU A 35 6.27 -1.54 9.74
C LEU A 35 5.07 -0.72 10.22
N MET A 36 4.60 -0.98 11.43
CA MET A 36 3.34 -0.46 11.96
C MET A 36 3.57 0.19 13.32
N ASN A 37 2.80 1.25 13.59
CA ASN A 37 2.41 1.65 14.94
C ASN A 37 0.87 1.74 15.01
N ASP A 38 0.33 2.32 16.07
CA ASP A 38 -1.11 2.36 16.33
C ASP A 38 -1.89 3.24 15.34
N GLU A 39 -1.23 4.24 14.73
CA GLU A 39 -1.89 5.21 13.86
C GLU A 39 -1.62 4.95 12.37
N TYR A 40 -0.40 4.61 11.99
CA TYR A 40 0.01 4.48 10.59
C TYR A 40 0.94 3.29 10.36
N GLY A 41 1.09 2.95 9.08
CA GLY A 41 1.93 1.83 8.68
C GLY A 41 2.49 1.92 7.28
N LYS A 42 3.54 1.14 7.05
CA LYS A 42 4.21 0.96 5.77
C LYS A 42 4.17 -0.51 5.41
N VAL A 43 3.79 -0.82 4.19
CA VAL A 43 3.62 -2.16 3.68
C VAL A 43 4.47 -2.32 2.43
N VAL A 44 5.25 -3.40 2.35
CA VAL A 44 5.88 -3.88 1.12
C VAL A 44 5.41 -5.31 0.90
N ASP A 45 4.80 -5.60 -0.25
CA ASP A 45 4.27 -6.92 -0.58
C ASP A 45 4.87 -7.45 -1.88
N LEU A 46 5.47 -8.64 -1.81
CA LEU A 46 5.96 -9.37 -2.99
C LEU A 46 4.79 -10.16 -3.58
N GLN A 47 4.01 -9.49 -4.42
CA GLN A 47 2.82 -10.06 -5.04
C GLN A 47 3.23 -11.02 -6.15
N LYS A 48 2.91 -12.30 -5.95
CA LYS A 48 3.02 -13.31 -7.01
C LYS A 48 1.92 -13.13 -8.06
N SER A 49 2.24 -13.43 -9.32
CA SER A 49 1.25 -13.53 -10.38
C SER A 49 0.27 -14.67 -10.10
N GLN A 50 -0.97 -14.49 -10.54
CA GLN A 50 -1.97 -15.56 -10.56
C GLN A 50 -1.70 -16.61 -11.66
N TRP A 51 -0.83 -16.29 -12.62
CA TRP A 51 -0.49 -17.12 -13.78
C TRP A 51 0.77 -17.97 -13.58
N ASN A 52 1.20 -18.17 -12.33
CA ASN A 52 2.36 -18.99 -12.02
C ASN A 52 2.10 -20.48 -12.30
N SER A 53 3.15 -21.19 -12.67
CA SER A 53 3.18 -22.63 -12.86
C SER A 53 4.29 -23.27 -12.02
N THR A 54 4.51 -24.58 -12.19
CA THR A 54 5.65 -25.27 -11.58
C THR A 54 7.00 -24.78 -12.11
N ASP A 55 7.04 -24.35 -13.37
CA ASP A 55 8.26 -24.04 -14.11
C ASP A 55 8.51 -22.54 -14.26
N LEU A 56 7.48 -21.72 -14.04
CA LEU A 56 7.54 -20.26 -14.12
C LEU A 56 6.85 -19.62 -12.91
N LEU A 57 7.56 -18.72 -12.23
CA LEU A 57 7.03 -17.90 -11.17
C LEU A 57 7.34 -16.43 -11.45
N SER A 58 6.29 -15.64 -11.65
CA SER A 58 6.39 -14.19 -11.79
C SER A 58 5.94 -13.50 -10.50
N PHE A 59 6.63 -12.43 -10.13
CA PHE A 59 6.19 -11.55 -9.04
C PHE A 59 6.49 -10.08 -9.30
N THR A 60 5.76 -9.20 -8.64
CA THR A 60 6.02 -7.75 -8.58
C THR A 60 6.07 -7.28 -7.14
N ILE A 61 6.40 -6.01 -6.94
CA ILE A 61 6.53 -5.38 -5.62
C ILE A 61 5.52 -4.25 -5.51
N ASN A 62 4.61 -4.36 -4.55
CA ASN A 62 3.70 -3.29 -4.18
C ASN A 62 4.12 -2.65 -2.86
N ILE A 63 3.92 -1.35 -2.78
CA ILE A 63 4.18 -0.51 -1.62
C ILE A 63 2.85 0.09 -1.21
N GLY A 64 2.56 0.10 0.09
CA GLY A 64 1.33 0.67 0.63
C GLY A 64 1.59 1.50 1.89
N PHE A 65 0.84 2.57 2.06
CA PHE A 65 0.73 3.29 3.32
C PHE A 65 -0.63 3.01 3.95
N PHE A 66 -0.56 2.59 5.20
CA PHE A 66 -1.70 2.31 6.02
C PHE A 66 -1.97 3.49 6.95
N PHE A 67 -3.24 3.79 7.17
CA PHE A 67 -3.66 4.77 8.15
C PHE A 67 -4.92 4.28 8.85
N SER A 68 -4.90 4.26 10.19
CA SER A 68 -5.91 3.58 11.00
C SER A 68 -7.29 4.21 10.81
N GLU A 69 -7.33 5.54 10.70
CA GLU A 69 -8.52 6.35 10.53
C GLU A 69 -9.14 6.11 9.16
N TYR A 70 -8.32 6.10 8.10
CA TYR A 70 -8.79 5.67 6.78
C TYR A 70 -9.42 4.28 6.85
N TRP A 71 -8.74 3.32 7.49
CA TRP A 71 -9.24 1.95 7.57
C TRP A 71 -10.57 1.89 8.31
N ARG A 72 -10.71 2.56 9.47
CA ARG A 72 -11.95 2.58 10.27
C ARG A 72 -13.10 3.16 9.46
N GLY A 73 -12.86 4.28 8.79
CA GLY A 73 -13.88 4.95 8.00
C GLY A 73 -14.18 4.28 6.66
N PHE A 74 -13.27 3.50 6.08
CA PHE A 74 -13.51 2.75 4.84
C PHE A 74 -14.15 1.37 5.08
N PHE A 75 -13.80 0.72 6.18
CA PHE A 75 -14.29 -0.64 6.52
C PHE A 75 -15.44 -0.64 7.53
N TYR A 76 -16.05 0.51 7.85
CA TYR A 76 -17.06 0.62 8.91
C TYR A 76 -18.34 -0.22 8.72
N GLU A 77 -18.74 -0.51 7.49
CA GLU A 77 -19.91 -1.36 7.21
C GLU A 77 -19.55 -2.85 7.17
N LYS A 78 -18.26 -3.20 7.29
CA LYS A 78 -17.82 -4.59 7.26
C LYS A 78 -17.74 -5.13 8.69
N GLU A 79 -17.92 -6.44 8.85
CA GLU A 79 -17.73 -7.17 10.11
C GLU A 79 -16.25 -7.22 10.57
N LYS A 80 -15.47 -6.17 10.33
CA LYS A 80 -14.12 -6.05 10.84
C LYS A 80 -14.17 -5.29 12.16
N SER A 81 -13.87 -5.98 13.26
CA SER A 81 -13.93 -5.42 14.61
C SER A 81 -12.71 -4.55 14.95
N GLU A 82 -11.55 -4.84 14.37
CA GLU A 82 -10.28 -4.26 14.82
C GLU A 82 -9.34 -3.87 13.68
N VAL A 83 -8.61 -2.77 13.90
CA VAL A 83 -7.55 -2.29 13.01
C VAL A 83 -6.50 -3.39 12.86
N PRO A 84 -6.14 -3.80 11.63
CA PRO A 84 -5.23 -4.91 11.44
C PRO A 84 -3.82 -4.53 11.88
N SER A 85 -3.20 -5.37 12.71
CA SER A 85 -1.77 -5.27 13.04
C SER A 85 -0.86 -5.63 11.85
N PHE A 86 -1.43 -6.20 10.78
CA PHE A 86 -0.71 -6.58 9.56
C PHE A 86 -1.57 -6.33 8.31
N PRO A 87 -1.75 -5.07 7.91
CA PRO A 87 -2.64 -4.71 6.81
C PRO A 87 -2.20 -5.32 5.49
N ARG A 88 -3.15 -5.51 4.59
CA ARG A 88 -2.92 -5.88 3.19
C ARG A 88 -2.81 -4.63 2.30
N ILE A 89 -2.26 -4.78 1.09
CA ILE A 89 -2.19 -3.67 0.12
C ILE A 89 -3.60 -3.14 -0.20
N GLU A 90 -4.61 -4.02 -0.22
CA GLU A 90 -6.00 -3.63 -0.41
C GLU A 90 -6.60 -2.80 0.74
N GLU A 91 -5.93 -2.76 1.88
CA GLU A 91 -6.33 -2.02 3.07
C GLU A 91 -5.54 -0.71 3.24
N CYS A 92 -4.55 -0.46 2.39
CA CYS A 92 -3.74 0.75 2.38
C CYS A 92 -4.43 1.86 1.58
N PHE A 93 -4.43 3.10 2.07
CA PHE A 93 -5.12 4.21 1.42
C PHE A 93 -4.35 4.78 0.22
N LEU A 94 -3.01 4.68 0.27
CA LEU A 94 -2.08 5.04 -0.79
C LEU A 94 -1.27 3.80 -1.13
N THR A 95 -1.19 3.48 -2.43
CA THR A 95 -0.43 2.35 -2.93
C THR A 95 0.36 2.75 -4.16
N LYS A 96 1.55 2.18 -4.32
CA LYS A 96 2.34 2.26 -5.55
C LYS A 96 2.94 0.90 -5.89
N ARG A 97 2.95 0.55 -7.16
CA ARG A 97 3.81 -0.54 -7.64
C ARG A 97 5.23 -0.03 -7.92
N LEU A 98 6.22 -0.91 -7.86
CA LEU A 98 7.62 -0.55 -8.13
C LEU A 98 7.81 0.16 -9.47
N GLY A 99 7.12 -0.29 -10.54
CA GLY A 99 7.20 0.37 -11.85
C GLY A 99 6.86 1.86 -11.78
N GLU A 100 5.78 2.21 -11.06
CA GLU A 100 5.41 3.60 -10.83
C GLU A 100 6.46 4.38 -10.03
N LEU A 101 7.09 3.76 -9.02
CA LEU A 101 8.14 4.42 -8.24
C LEU A 101 9.38 4.74 -9.06
N ARG A 102 9.62 3.97 -10.11
CA ARG A 102 10.74 4.17 -11.04
C ARG A 102 10.40 5.07 -12.21
N ASN A 103 9.16 5.58 -12.29
CA ASN A 103 8.62 6.21 -13.48
C ASN A 103 8.86 5.35 -14.74
N SER A 104 8.73 4.03 -14.59
CA SER A 104 8.92 3.04 -15.65
C SER A 104 7.63 2.27 -15.93
N ASN A 105 7.67 1.44 -16.96
CA ASN A 105 6.64 0.42 -17.18
C ASN A 105 6.51 -0.53 -15.99
N ASP A 106 5.42 -1.28 -15.95
CA ASP A 106 5.17 -2.30 -14.93
C ASP A 106 6.32 -3.32 -14.89
N ILE A 107 6.87 -3.57 -13.70
CA ILE A 107 8.04 -4.44 -13.52
C ILE A 107 7.58 -5.76 -12.91
N TRP A 108 7.85 -6.83 -13.63
CA TRP A 108 7.69 -8.21 -13.19
C TRP A 108 9.04 -8.90 -13.22
N TYR A 109 9.30 -9.69 -12.18
CA TYR A 109 10.45 -10.56 -12.08
C TYR A 109 10.00 -11.98 -12.39
N ASP A 110 10.40 -12.47 -13.56
CA ASP A 110 10.11 -13.81 -14.00
C ASP A 110 11.23 -14.75 -13.55
N ILE A 111 10.85 -15.83 -12.91
CA ILE A 111 11.75 -16.85 -12.37
C ILE A 111 11.41 -18.18 -13.02
N ASP A 112 12.41 -18.78 -13.65
CA ASP A 112 12.40 -20.13 -14.20
C ASP A 112 13.60 -20.94 -13.66
N PHE A 113 13.86 -22.11 -14.26
CA PHE A 113 14.98 -22.97 -13.88
C PHE A 113 16.35 -22.46 -14.32
N ASN A 114 16.42 -21.50 -15.24
CA ASN A 114 17.67 -20.92 -15.77
C ASN A 114 18.02 -19.56 -15.12
N SER A 115 17.13 -19.05 -14.27
CA SER A 115 17.26 -17.71 -13.71
C SER A 115 18.50 -17.56 -12.83
N ASP A 116 19.30 -16.53 -13.11
CA ASP A 116 20.43 -16.14 -12.25
C ASP A 116 19.92 -15.54 -10.95
N THR A 117 19.95 -16.37 -9.90
CA THR A 117 19.40 -15.98 -8.60
C THR A 117 20.16 -14.82 -7.97
N ASP A 118 21.48 -14.76 -8.13
CA ASP A 118 22.29 -13.74 -7.46
C ASP A 118 22.16 -12.39 -8.19
N PHE A 119 22.06 -12.41 -9.51
CA PHE A 119 21.69 -11.23 -10.30
C PHE A 119 20.32 -10.67 -9.88
N MET A 120 19.30 -11.51 -9.76
CA MET A 120 17.96 -11.07 -9.33
C MET A 120 17.94 -10.52 -7.90
N ILE A 121 18.72 -11.11 -6.98
CA ILE A 121 18.90 -10.59 -5.63
C ILE A 121 19.48 -9.17 -5.68
N ASN A 122 20.53 -8.95 -6.48
CA ASN A 122 21.15 -7.64 -6.64
C ASN A 122 20.17 -6.61 -7.23
N GLN A 123 19.42 -6.98 -8.26
CA GLN A 123 18.39 -6.09 -8.82
C GLN A 123 17.35 -5.69 -7.76
N VAL A 124 16.83 -6.67 -7.02
CA VAL A 124 15.84 -6.40 -5.96
C VAL A 124 16.44 -5.54 -4.85
N TYR A 125 17.68 -5.81 -4.46
CA TYR A 125 18.42 -5.03 -3.47
C TYR A 125 18.57 -3.57 -3.90
N GLU A 126 18.97 -3.32 -5.15
CA GLU A 126 19.06 -1.96 -5.70
C GLU A 126 17.71 -1.28 -5.71
N ASN A 127 16.65 -1.98 -6.15
CA ASN A 127 15.30 -1.42 -6.16
C ASN A 127 14.81 -1.05 -4.75
N LEU A 128 15.12 -1.89 -3.76
CA LEU A 128 14.82 -1.63 -2.37
C LEU A 128 15.53 -0.37 -1.86
N ASN A 129 16.83 -0.26 -2.08
CA ASN A 129 17.64 0.83 -1.52
C ASN A 129 17.50 2.16 -2.26
N LEU A 130 17.35 2.14 -3.59
CA LEU A 130 17.33 3.36 -4.42
C LEU A 130 15.94 3.96 -4.57
N TYR A 131 14.87 3.15 -4.48
CA TYR A 131 13.51 3.62 -4.75
C TYR A 131 12.55 3.36 -3.59
N ILE A 132 12.46 2.12 -3.11
CA ILE A 132 11.44 1.75 -2.11
C ILE A 132 11.73 2.41 -0.76
N LEU A 133 12.92 2.23 -0.19
CA LEU A 133 13.27 2.80 1.12
C LEU A 133 13.23 4.33 1.13
N PRO A 134 13.79 5.05 0.13
CA PRO A 134 13.65 6.51 0.05
C PRO A 134 12.19 6.95 0.04
N TYR A 135 11.34 6.28 -0.74
CA TYR A 135 9.91 6.60 -0.79
C TYR A 135 9.21 6.35 0.55
N LEU A 136 9.47 5.20 1.17
CA LEU A 136 8.95 4.86 2.50
C LEU A 136 9.39 5.87 3.57
N ASN A 137 10.60 6.41 3.47
CA ASN A 137 11.17 7.35 4.44
C ASN A 137 10.61 8.76 4.33
N ARG A 138 9.85 9.10 3.28
CA ARG A 138 9.14 10.38 3.20
C ARG A 138 8.04 10.51 4.26
N PHE A 139 7.52 9.38 4.73
CA PHE A 139 6.37 9.33 5.63
C PHE A 139 6.82 8.84 7.02
N VAL A 140 7.16 9.77 7.91
CA VAL A 140 7.77 9.47 9.22
C VAL A 140 6.80 9.59 10.39
N SER A 141 5.65 10.24 10.17
CA SER A 141 4.58 10.39 11.16
C SER A 141 3.23 10.65 10.48
N LYS A 142 2.14 10.49 11.22
CA LYS A 142 0.78 10.93 10.83
C LYS A 142 0.75 12.40 10.37
N LYS A 143 1.41 13.29 11.12
CA LYS A 143 1.50 14.72 10.74
C LYS A 143 2.20 14.91 9.40
N SER A 144 3.38 14.31 9.21
CA SER A 144 4.11 14.42 7.92
C SER A 144 3.32 13.83 6.75
N LEU A 145 2.55 12.77 7.01
CA LEU A 145 1.70 12.14 6.01
C LEU A 145 0.63 13.13 5.52
N LEU A 146 -0.12 13.73 6.45
CA LEU A 146 -1.16 14.70 6.12
C LEU A 146 -0.58 15.92 5.39
N GLU A 147 0.54 16.47 5.85
CA GLU A 147 1.22 17.59 5.17
C GLU A 147 1.66 17.26 3.73
N ILE A 148 2.14 16.03 3.50
CA ILE A 148 2.54 15.58 2.16
C ILE A 148 1.31 15.41 1.26
N LEU A 149 0.21 14.83 1.78
CA LEU A 149 -1.05 14.66 1.06
C LEU A 149 -1.71 15.98 0.65
N GLU A 150 -1.40 17.08 1.35
CA GLU A 150 -1.89 18.42 1.01
C GLU A 150 -1.06 19.11 -0.08
N LYS A 151 0.24 18.78 -0.16
CA LYS A 151 1.20 19.47 -1.06
C LYS A 151 1.38 18.78 -2.40
N GLU A 152 1.11 17.49 -2.47
CA GLU A 152 1.40 16.67 -3.63
C GLU A 152 0.17 15.91 -4.10
N ASP A 153 0.07 15.74 -5.42
CA ASP A 153 -1.00 14.93 -6.00
C ASP A 153 -0.62 13.45 -5.96
N PHE A 154 -1.40 12.68 -5.21
CA PHE A 154 -1.25 11.25 -5.11
C PHE A 154 -2.46 10.55 -5.71
N HIS A 155 -2.19 9.43 -6.37
CA HIS A 155 -3.24 8.49 -6.76
C HIS A 155 -3.68 7.71 -5.52
N LEU A 156 -4.59 8.31 -4.76
CA LEU A 156 -5.17 7.72 -3.56
C LEU A 156 -6.33 6.80 -3.91
N ARG A 157 -6.68 5.92 -2.98
CA ARG A 157 -7.98 5.24 -3.06
C ARG A 157 -9.12 6.26 -3.12
N PRO A 158 -10.20 5.95 -3.84
CA PRO A 158 -11.38 6.80 -3.87
C PRO A 158 -11.85 7.15 -2.45
N TYR A 159 -12.21 8.43 -2.26
CA TYR A 159 -12.68 8.98 -0.99
C TYR A 159 -11.67 8.98 0.16
N ALA A 160 -10.39 8.63 -0.06
CA ALA A 160 -9.43 8.49 1.03
C ALA A 160 -9.30 9.76 1.89
N LEU A 161 -9.08 10.93 1.26
CA LEU A 161 -8.96 12.19 1.99
C LEU A 161 -10.26 12.58 2.71
N LEU A 162 -11.41 12.41 2.05
CA LEU A 162 -12.72 12.64 2.65
C LEU A 162 -12.91 11.82 3.94
N ILE A 163 -12.61 10.52 3.87
CA ILE A 163 -12.72 9.60 5.01
C ILE A 163 -11.74 10.03 6.10
N ILE A 164 -10.49 10.29 5.74
CA ILE A 164 -9.45 10.71 6.68
C ILE A 164 -9.88 11.96 7.44
N TYR A 165 -10.26 13.03 6.73
CA TYR A 165 -10.69 14.29 7.34
C TYR A 165 -11.92 14.12 8.23
N GLY A 166 -12.90 13.30 7.82
CA GLY A 166 -14.08 13.02 8.64
C GLY A 166 -13.79 12.22 9.90
N GLU A 167 -12.82 11.30 9.86
CA GLU A 167 -12.43 10.51 11.03
C GLU A 167 -11.60 11.33 12.03
N ILE A 168 -10.70 12.20 11.55
CA ILE A 168 -9.88 13.08 12.41
C ILE A 168 -10.59 14.38 12.82
N GLY A 169 -11.79 14.66 12.29
CA GLY A 169 -12.60 15.83 12.68
C GLY A 169 -12.22 17.14 12.00
N GLU A 170 -11.42 17.09 10.92
CA GLU A 170 -11.02 18.27 10.13
C GLU A 170 -12.17 18.70 9.18
N MET A 171 -13.25 19.23 9.76
CA MET A 171 -14.52 19.41 9.04
C MET A 171 -14.45 20.43 7.90
N GLU A 172 -13.61 21.46 8.00
CA GLU A 172 -13.41 22.41 6.89
C GLU A 172 -12.80 21.70 5.68
N LYS A 173 -11.72 20.92 5.90
CA LYS A 173 -11.08 20.12 4.84
C LYS A 173 -12.01 19.04 4.30
N PHE A 174 -12.81 18.43 5.18
CA PHE A 174 -13.84 17.47 4.79
C PHE A 174 -14.83 18.10 3.80
N GLN A 175 -15.35 19.30 4.08
CA GLN A 175 -16.31 19.96 3.20
C GLN A 175 -15.68 20.35 1.85
N THR A 176 -14.45 20.86 1.87
CA THR A 176 -13.72 21.17 0.64
C THR A 176 -13.55 19.94 -0.25
N GLU A 177 -13.09 18.82 0.33
CA GLU A 177 -12.91 17.57 -0.42
C GLU A 177 -14.26 16.98 -0.88
N TYR A 178 -15.30 17.09 -0.06
CA TYR A 178 -16.66 16.66 -0.42
C TYR A 178 -17.17 17.40 -1.66
N LEU A 179 -17.05 18.73 -1.69
CA LEU A 179 -17.50 19.54 -2.84
C LEU A 179 -16.69 19.23 -4.10
N LYS A 180 -15.36 19.07 -3.97
CA LYS A 180 -14.48 18.65 -5.07
C LYS A 180 -14.95 17.31 -5.66
N LEU A 181 -15.17 16.30 -4.82
CA LEU A 181 -15.67 15.00 -5.26
C LEU A 181 -17.07 15.10 -5.86
N ARG A 182 -17.98 15.87 -5.26
CA ARG A 182 -19.36 16.03 -5.72
C ARG A 182 -19.44 16.61 -7.14
N ASN A 183 -18.53 17.52 -7.47
CA ASN A 183 -18.44 18.15 -8.79
C ASN A 183 -17.74 17.25 -9.84
N GLY A 184 -16.77 16.44 -9.40
CA GLY A 184 -16.00 15.55 -10.26
C GLY A 184 -16.71 14.24 -10.61
N LEU A 185 -17.43 13.64 -9.64
CA LEU A 185 -18.08 12.35 -9.80
C LEU A 185 -19.27 12.40 -10.77
N LYS A 186 -19.40 11.37 -11.61
CA LYS A 186 -20.42 11.32 -12.68
C LYS A 186 -21.42 10.18 -12.54
N THR A 187 -21.10 9.13 -11.78
CA THR A 187 -21.97 7.95 -11.69
C THR A 187 -22.86 8.00 -10.46
N THR A 188 -24.10 7.56 -10.58
CA THR A 188 -25.06 7.49 -9.47
C THR A 188 -24.49 6.74 -8.28
N ASN A 189 -23.84 5.58 -8.51
CA ASN A 189 -23.26 4.77 -7.45
C ASN A 189 -22.16 5.52 -6.67
N SER A 190 -21.31 6.28 -7.37
CA SER A 190 -20.26 7.08 -6.72
C SER A 190 -20.84 8.22 -5.89
N LEU A 191 -21.89 8.88 -6.37
CA LEU A 191 -22.59 9.94 -5.64
C LEU A 191 -23.31 9.38 -4.40
N VAL A 192 -23.98 8.24 -4.52
CA VAL A 192 -24.61 7.56 -3.38
C VAL A 192 -23.58 7.21 -2.30
N GLN A 193 -22.42 6.68 -2.71
CA GLN A 193 -21.34 6.38 -1.76
C GLN A 193 -20.78 7.64 -1.09
N LEU A 194 -20.64 8.75 -1.83
CA LEU A 194 -20.23 10.04 -1.29
C LEU A 194 -21.22 10.56 -0.22
N GLU A 195 -22.53 10.47 -0.49
CA GLU A 195 -23.59 10.89 0.44
C GLU A 195 -23.62 10.02 1.71
N LYS A 196 -23.30 8.73 1.61
CA LYS A 196 -23.13 7.87 2.79
C LYS A 196 -22.05 8.39 3.72
N TYR A 197 -20.88 8.75 3.18
CA TYR A 197 -19.80 9.34 3.99
C TYR A 197 -20.22 10.69 4.57
N ALA A 198 -20.86 11.56 3.80
CA ALA A 198 -21.39 12.82 4.31
C ALA A 198 -22.36 12.61 5.47
N THR A 199 -23.30 11.67 5.35
CA THR A 199 -24.26 11.36 6.40
C THR A 199 -23.59 10.83 7.67
N ARG A 200 -22.56 10.00 7.52
CA ARG A 200 -21.76 9.47 8.65
C ARG A 200 -21.11 10.60 9.45
N TYR A 201 -20.49 11.57 8.78
CA TYR A 201 -19.69 12.60 9.45
C TYR A 201 -20.46 13.89 9.77
N LYS A 202 -21.61 14.16 9.12
CA LYS A 202 -22.53 15.26 9.46
C LYS A 202 -23.09 15.17 10.89
N ARG A 203 -23.01 14.00 11.54
CA ARG A 203 -23.44 13.78 12.93
C ARG A 203 -22.39 14.12 13.99
N LYS A 204 -21.19 14.57 13.59
CA LYS A 204 -20.11 14.99 14.49
C LYS A 204 -19.96 16.52 14.62
N ILE A 205 -20.86 17.30 13.98
CA ILE A 205 -20.98 18.76 14.12
C ILE A 205 -22.06 19.06 15.16
#